data_AF-A0A834G7R2-F1
#
_entry.id   AF-A0A834G7R2-F1
#
_cell.length_a   1.000
_cell.length_b   1.000
_cell.length_c   1.000
_cell.angle_alpha   90.00
_cell.angle_beta   90.00
_cell.angle_gamma   90.00
#
_symmetry.space_group_name_H-M   'P 1'
#
loop_
_entity.id
_entity.type
_entity.pdbx_description
1 polymer ?
#
loop_
_entity_poly.entity_id
_entity_poly.type
_entity_poly.pdbx_seq_one_letter_code
_entity_poly.pdbx_strand_id
1 'polypeptide(L)'
;MANMMYFLSFLAILSTLQAIHAVEYSVANNVPTTPGGIRFTNEIGLEYSKQTLISATEFTWHLFKQNSEADRRTTPKLSLFIETIGAGQVAFFNNDEIHINANYIQGFSGDVKKEITGILYHKVVYSWQWNGNGQAPEGLINGIADFVRLKAGYASDYWRQPGSGNKWDEGYDITARFLDYCNGLRNGFVAELNKKMRTRYSDNFFFELLGKTVDQLWREYKAKYKSIHIRNLRARIDRQRNATQEAGDLLPEGADPPDFISPSELSRAPDQREAVKEEAEGEEKAEAARWQRRGGGGGERAEERGGGIEGEGGGQRRRHRRRRQRLLKLFKELKRRQHQLQKKATKYNSIMANVMYFLSFLAILSTLQAIHAVEYSVTNNVPTTPGGIRFTNEIGLEYSKQTLISATEFTWRLFQQNSKADRRKEITGILYHEVVHSWQWDGNGQAPRGLIDGIADFVRLKAGYVPDYWRQPGSGNKWDESYDITAWFLDYCNGLRNGFVAELNKKMRTGYSDNFFFELLEKTVDQLWSEYKAKYNT
;
A
#
# COMPACT_ATOMS: atom_id res chain seq x y z
N MET A 1 -44.17 -27.21 -46.46
CA MET A 1 -42.70 -27.14 -46.50
C MET A 1 -42.12 -25.85 -45.92
N ALA A 2 -42.84 -24.70 -45.95
CA ALA A 2 -42.36 -23.46 -45.32
C ALA A 2 -42.22 -23.52 -43.78
N ASN A 3 -43.13 -24.19 -43.07
CA ASN A 3 -43.06 -24.26 -41.59
C ASN A 3 -41.95 -25.18 -41.03
N MET A 4 -41.35 -26.04 -41.86
CA MET A 4 -40.24 -26.91 -41.44
C MET A 4 -38.88 -26.23 -41.64
N MET A 5 -38.80 -25.23 -42.53
CA MET A 5 -37.59 -24.42 -42.76
C MET A 5 -37.39 -23.34 -41.69
N TYR A 6 -38.45 -22.85 -41.04
CA TYR A 6 -38.32 -21.91 -39.91
C TYR A 6 -37.90 -22.60 -38.60
N PHE A 7 -38.23 -23.88 -38.41
CA PHE A 7 -37.84 -24.63 -37.22
C PHE A 7 -36.37 -25.08 -37.27
N LEU A 8 -35.86 -25.41 -38.47
CA LEU A 8 -34.45 -25.76 -38.67
C LEU A 8 -33.52 -24.53 -38.64
N SER A 9 -34.01 -23.35 -39.01
CA SER A 9 -33.24 -22.10 -38.87
C SER A 9 -33.19 -21.58 -37.43
N PHE A 10 -34.18 -21.88 -36.59
CA PHE A 10 -34.11 -21.61 -35.14
C PHE A 10 -33.16 -22.56 -34.40
N LEU A 11 -33.07 -23.84 -34.80
CA LEU A 11 -32.08 -24.79 -34.26
C LEU A 11 -30.66 -24.51 -34.73
N ALA A 12 -30.48 -24.00 -35.96
CA ALA A 12 -29.17 -23.57 -36.45
C ALA A 12 -28.65 -22.30 -35.76
N ILE A 13 -29.55 -21.36 -35.38
CA ILE A 13 -29.18 -20.17 -34.59
C ILE A 13 -28.92 -20.54 -33.10
N LEU A 14 -29.50 -21.63 -32.59
CA LEU A 14 -29.07 -22.19 -31.29
C LEU A 14 -27.71 -22.88 -31.33
N SER A 15 -27.22 -23.30 -32.51
CA SER A 15 -25.89 -23.90 -32.67
C SER A 15 -24.77 -22.89 -32.95
N THR A 16 -25.09 -21.61 -33.16
CA THR A 16 -24.11 -20.52 -33.33
C THR A 16 -24.16 -19.48 -32.22
N LEU A 17 -24.91 -19.74 -31.14
CA LEU A 17 -24.50 -19.30 -29.82
C LEU A 17 -23.20 -20.04 -29.49
N GLN A 18 -22.07 -19.52 -30.00
CA GLN A 18 -20.81 -19.69 -29.29
C GLN A 18 -21.13 -19.31 -27.86
N ALA A 19 -21.16 -20.30 -26.97
CA ALA A 19 -21.28 -20.06 -25.55
C ALA A 19 -20.29 -18.93 -25.25
N ILE A 20 -20.80 -17.81 -24.75
CA ILE A 20 -19.97 -16.79 -24.14
C ILE A 20 -19.34 -17.55 -22.98
N HIS A 21 -18.09 -18.01 -23.13
CA HIS A 21 -17.41 -18.79 -22.10
C HIS A 21 -16.95 -17.79 -21.04
N ALA A 22 -17.91 -17.27 -20.28
CA ALA A 22 -17.63 -16.59 -19.03
C ALA A 22 -16.88 -17.60 -18.15
N VAL A 23 -15.69 -17.20 -17.67
CA VAL A 23 -14.88 -18.01 -16.77
C VAL A 23 -15.72 -18.36 -15.54
N GLU A 24 -15.86 -19.64 -15.23
CA GLU A 24 -16.49 -20.07 -13.98
C GLU A 24 -15.54 -19.84 -12.82
N TYR A 25 -15.95 -19.07 -11.81
CA TYR A 25 -15.16 -18.87 -10.60
C TYR A 25 -15.75 -19.67 -9.44
N SER A 26 -14.91 -20.47 -8.77
CA SER A 26 -15.32 -21.21 -7.57
C SER A 26 -14.33 -21.00 -6.43
N VAL A 27 -14.86 -20.95 -5.20
CA VAL A 27 -14.05 -20.78 -3.99
C VAL A 27 -14.56 -21.73 -2.93
N ALA A 28 -13.66 -22.48 -2.30
CA ALA A 28 -13.98 -23.36 -1.19
C ALA A 28 -12.97 -23.22 -0.05
N ASN A 29 -13.48 -23.25 1.18
CA ASN A 29 -12.68 -23.41 2.37
C ASN A 29 -12.80 -24.87 2.83
N ASN A 30 -11.80 -25.69 2.49
CA ASN A 30 -11.80 -27.12 2.76
C ASN A 30 -11.44 -27.44 4.22
N VAL A 31 -10.98 -26.44 4.98
CA VAL A 31 -10.52 -26.61 6.36
C VAL A 31 -11.17 -25.62 7.33
N PRO A 32 -12.52 -25.46 7.31
CA PRO A 32 -13.20 -24.35 7.98
C PRO A 32 -13.11 -24.40 9.52
N THR A 33 -12.72 -25.53 10.10
CA THR A 33 -12.57 -25.72 11.56
C THR A 33 -11.14 -25.51 12.06
N THR A 34 -10.15 -25.40 11.16
CA THR A 34 -8.77 -25.08 11.54
C THR A 34 -8.65 -23.61 11.94
N PRO A 35 -7.69 -23.20 12.79
CA PRO A 35 -7.56 -21.78 13.15
C PRO A 35 -7.35 -20.88 11.92
N GLY A 36 -6.60 -21.34 10.93
CA GLY A 36 -6.42 -20.65 9.65
C GLY A 36 -7.69 -20.56 8.80
N GLY A 37 -8.45 -21.66 8.71
CA GLY A 37 -9.73 -21.67 7.98
C GLY A 37 -10.80 -20.82 8.66
N ILE A 38 -10.85 -20.79 10.00
CA ILE A 38 -11.71 -19.88 10.78
C ILE A 38 -11.33 -18.43 10.49
N ARG A 39 -10.02 -18.12 10.53
CA ARG A 39 -9.52 -16.78 10.24
C ARG A 39 -9.85 -16.32 8.82
N PHE A 40 -9.68 -17.20 7.83
CA PHE A 40 -10.09 -16.94 6.45
C PHE A 40 -11.58 -16.58 6.37
N THR A 41 -12.45 -17.38 7.00
CA THR A 41 -13.91 -17.14 6.99
C THR A 41 -14.26 -15.79 7.60
N ASN A 42 -13.62 -15.42 8.71
CA ASN A 42 -13.96 -14.22 9.46
C ASN A 42 -13.39 -12.93 8.83
N GLU A 43 -12.17 -12.97 8.30
CA GLU A 43 -11.45 -11.77 7.85
C GLU A 43 -11.48 -11.56 6.33
N ILE A 44 -11.68 -12.63 5.55
CA ILE A 44 -11.59 -12.61 4.09
C ILE A 44 -12.92 -13.01 3.48
N GLY A 45 -13.34 -14.26 3.66
CA GLY A 45 -14.62 -14.79 3.20
C GLY A 45 -14.64 -15.26 1.74
N LEU A 46 -15.49 -16.25 1.46
CA LEU A 46 -15.61 -16.90 0.15
C LEU A 46 -16.03 -15.92 -0.96
N GLU A 47 -17.04 -15.09 -0.71
CA GLU A 47 -17.55 -14.12 -1.68
C GLU A 47 -16.51 -13.09 -2.07
N TYR A 48 -15.81 -12.51 -1.09
CA TYR A 48 -14.74 -11.56 -1.35
C TYR A 48 -13.62 -12.18 -2.19
N SER A 49 -13.21 -13.41 -1.87
CA SER A 49 -12.20 -14.12 -2.65
C SER A 49 -12.66 -14.38 -4.08
N LYS A 50 -13.93 -14.76 -4.29
CA LYS A 50 -14.48 -14.96 -5.63
C LYS A 50 -14.46 -13.67 -6.45
N GLN A 51 -14.86 -12.56 -5.84
CA GLN A 51 -14.78 -11.24 -6.48
C GLN A 51 -13.35 -10.79 -6.76
N THR A 52 -12.42 -11.14 -5.89
CA THR A 52 -10.99 -10.88 -6.10
C THR A 52 -10.45 -11.65 -7.30
N LEU A 53 -10.87 -12.91 -7.51
CA LEU A 53 -10.48 -13.67 -8.70
C LEU A 53 -10.99 -13.02 -9.99
N ILE A 54 -12.23 -12.54 -10.00
CA ILE A 54 -12.83 -11.81 -11.13
C ILE A 54 -12.03 -10.54 -11.41
N SER A 55 -11.88 -9.68 -10.39
CA SER A 55 -11.18 -8.40 -10.51
C SER A 55 -9.73 -8.56 -10.95
N ALA A 56 -9.02 -9.56 -10.39
CA ALA A 56 -7.64 -9.84 -10.75
C ALA A 56 -7.52 -10.39 -12.19
N THR A 57 -8.50 -11.17 -12.65
CA THR A 57 -8.57 -11.67 -14.03
C THR A 57 -8.78 -10.52 -15.02
N GLU A 58 -9.77 -9.66 -14.79
CA GLU A 58 -10.03 -8.49 -15.64
C GLU A 58 -8.82 -7.54 -15.67
N PHE A 59 -8.21 -7.29 -14.51
CA PHE A 59 -6.99 -6.50 -14.42
C PHE A 59 -5.85 -7.11 -15.24
N THR A 60 -5.65 -8.43 -15.15
CA THR A 60 -4.62 -9.15 -15.91
C THR A 60 -4.88 -9.05 -17.41
N TRP A 61 -6.12 -9.27 -17.86
CA TRP A 61 -6.47 -9.12 -19.28
C TRP A 61 -6.21 -7.72 -19.79
N HIS A 62 -6.59 -6.69 -19.03
CA HIS A 62 -6.36 -5.31 -19.41
C HIS A 62 -4.85 -5.00 -19.48
N LEU A 63 -4.10 -5.40 -18.46
CA LEU A 63 -2.65 -5.17 -18.38
C LEU A 63 -1.88 -5.89 -19.50
N PHE A 64 -2.31 -7.09 -19.89
CA PHE A 64 -1.74 -7.85 -21.01
C PHE A 64 -2.35 -7.51 -22.37
N LYS A 65 -3.32 -6.59 -22.43
CA LYS A 65 -4.06 -6.22 -23.65
C LYS A 65 -4.73 -7.44 -24.32
N GLN A 66 -5.15 -8.44 -23.53
CA GLN A 66 -5.88 -9.62 -23.99
C GLN A 66 -7.38 -9.31 -24.07
N ASN A 67 -7.74 -8.35 -24.92
CA ASN A 67 -9.09 -7.79 -24.99
C ASN A 67 -10.09 -8.70 -25.73
N SER A 68 -9.60 -9.68 -26.50
CA SER A 68 -10.42 -10.67 -27.21
C SER A 68 -10.17 -12.09 -26.69
N GLU A 69 -11.15 -12.98 -26.85
CA GLU A 69 -10.98 -14.41 -26.51
C GLU A 69 -9.83 -15.05 -27.30
N ALA A 70 -9.61 -14.63 -28.55
CA ALA A 70 -8.53 -15.13 -29.39
C ALA A 70 -7.13 -14.80 -28.85
N ASP A 71 -6.99 -13.78 -28.00
CA ASP A 71 -5.72 -13.39 -27.37
C ASP A 71 -5.47 -14.08 -26.01
N ARG A 72 -6.51 -14.70 -25.44
CA ARG A 72 -6.50 -15.33 -24.11
C ARG A 72 -6.11 -16.80 -24.21
N ARG A 73 -5.57 -17.32 -23.11
CA ARG A 73 -5.52 -18.76 -22.86
C ARG A 73 -6.92 -19.26 -22.54
N THR A 74 -7.22 -20.49 -22.94
CA THR A 74 -8.51 -21.14 -22.63
C THR A 74 -8.50 -21.61 -21.18
N THR A 75 -9.22 -20.88 -20.33
CA THR A 75 -9.44 -21.25 -18.92
C THR A 75 -10.95 -21.17 -18.65
N PRO A 76 -11.68 -22.30 -18.77
CA PRO A 76 -13.13 -22.31 -18.59
C PRO A 76 -13.53 -22.14 -17.12
N LYS A 77 -12.64 -22.49 -16.18
CA LYS A 77 -12.89 -22.43 -14.74
C LYS A 77 -11.60 -22.06 -13.99
N LEU A 78 -11.73 -21.18 -13.00
CA LEU A 78 -10.67 -20.81 -12.05
C LEU A 78 -11.16 -21.07 -10.63
N SER A 79 -10.46 -21.94 -9.90
CA SER A 79 -10.88 -22.38 -8.56
C SER A 79 -9.90 -21.92 -7.49
N LEU A 80 -10.40 -21.56 -6.31
CA LEU A 80 -9.59 -21.27 -5.12
C LEU A 80 -9.97 -22.23 -3.98
N PHE A 81 -8.96 -22.88 -3.41
CA PHE A 81 -9.08 -23.76 -2.26
C PHE A 81 -8.25 -23.22 -1.10
N ILE A 82 -8.88 -23.07 0.06
CA ILE A 82 -8.20 -22.88 1.34
C ILE A 82 -8.05 -24.27 1.98
N GLU A 83 -6.81 -24.67 2.24
CA GLU A 83 -6.51 -26.02 2.68
C GLU A 83 -5.19 -26.09 3.46
N THR A 84 -4.94 -27.24 4.08
CA THR A 84 -3.66 -27.50 4.74
C THR A 84 -2.70 -28.15 3.76
N ILE A 85 -1.67 -27.42 3.35
CA ILE A 85 -0.61 -27.90 2.45
C ILE A 85 0.72 -27.98 3.20
N GLY A 86 1.79 -28.41 2.51
CA GLY A 86 3.10 -28.68 3.10
C GLY A 86 3.62 -27.54 3.99
N ALA A 87 4.33 -27.90 5.07
CA ALA A 87 4.89 -26.94 6.01
C ALA A 87 5.82 -25.94 5.28
N GLY A 88 5.65 -24.65 5.55
CA GLY A 88 6.41 -23.57 4.91
C GLY A 88 5.91 -23.14 3.53
N GLN A 89 4.93 -23.83 2.93
CA GLN A 89 4.33 -23.40 1.67
C GLN A 89 3.25 -22.34 1.90
N VAL A 90 3.29 -21.26 1.12
CA VAL A 90 2.29 -20.18 1.19
C VAL A 90 1.08 -20.51 0.31
N ALA A 91 1.33 -20.78 -0.97
CA ALA A 91 0.31 -21.11 -1.95
C ALA A 91 0.94 -21.73 -3.21
N PHE A 92 0.21 -22.60 -3.90
CA PHE A 92 0.59 -23.11 -5.22
C PHE A 92 -0.54 -22.91 -6.24
N PHE A 93 -0.19 -23.08 -7.52
CA PHE A 93 -1.11 -23.04 -8.65
C PHE A 93 -0.93 -24.30 -9.47
N ASN A 94 -2.02 -24.96 -9.84
CA ASN A 94 -2.00 -26.12 -10.73
C ASN A 94 -3.33 -26.23 -11.46
N ASN A 95 -3.33 -26.49 -12.77
CA ASN A 95 -4.56 -26.74 -13.54
C ASN A 95 -5.70 -25.72 -13.35
N ASP A 96 -5.38 -24.42 -13.32
CA ASP A 96 -6.35 -23.35 -13.04
C ASP A 96 -7.01 -23.48 -11.64
N GLU A 97 -6.31 -24.10 -10.70
CA GLU A 97 -6.63 -24.19 -9.29
C GLU A 97 -5.56 -23.46 -8.47
N ILE A 98 -6.03 -22.59 -7.58
CA ILE A 98 -5.22 -21.83 -6.64
C ILE A 98 -5.42 -22.48 -5.28
N HIS A 99 -4.32 -22.85 -4.64
CA HIS A 99 -4.36 -23.49 -3.32
C HIS A 99 -3.59 -22.63 -2.33
N ILE A 100 -4.26 -22.16 -1.28
CA ILE A 100 -3.67 -21.30 -0.25
C ILE A 100 -3.61 -22.06 1.07
N ASN A 101 -2.44 -22.01 1.71
CA ASN A 101 -2.21 -22.66 3.00
C ASN A 101 -2.95 -21.96 4.13
N ALA A 102 -3.89 -22.65 4.77
CA ALA A 102 -4.56 -22.17 5.97
C ALA A 102 -3.56 -21.87 7.11
N ASN A 103 -2.46 -22.63 7.23
CA ASN A 103 -1.44 -22.37 8.24
C ASN A 103 -0.72 -21.03 8.00
N TYR A 104 -0.54 -20.63 6.74
CA TYR A 104 0.01 -19.31 6.42
C TYR A 104 -0.97 -18.20 6.83
N ILE A 105 -2.25 -18.35 6.49
CA ILE A 105 -3.31 -17.41 6.91
C ILE A 105 -3.34 -17.29 8.44
N GLN A 106 -3.26 -18.41 9.17
CA GLN A 106 -3.19 -18.41 10.63
C GLN A 106 -2.00 -17.61 11.15
N GLY A 107 -0.80 -17.87 10.63
CA GLY A 107 0.45 -17.29 11.12
C GLY A 107 0.74 -15.87 10.63
N PHE A 108 0.01 -15.36 9.64
CA PHE A 108 0.30 -14.06 9.03
C PHE A 108 0.06 -12.91 10.02
N SER A 109 1.08 -12.07 10.24
CA SER A 109 0.95 -10.86 11.06
C SER A 109 0.60 -9.66 10.19
N GLY A 110 -0.37 -8.85 10.61
CA GLY A 110 -0.87 -7.69 9.86
C GLY A 110 -2.17 -7.96 9.09
N ASP A 111 -2.39 -7.19 8.02
CA ASP A 111 -3.61 -7.25 7.20
C ASP A 111 -3.59 -8.48 6.27
N VAL A 112 -4.09 -9.60 6.79
CA VAL A 112 -4.16 -10.88 6.06
C VAL A 112 -5.05 -10.78 4.83
N LYS A 113 -6.08 -9.91 4.84
CA LYS A 113 -6.96 -9.72 3.69
C LYS A 113 -6.19 -9.06 2.55
N LYS A 114 -5.40 -8.01 2.82
CA LYS A 114 -4.53 -7.37 1.84
C LYS A 114 -3.48 -8.35 1.29
N GLU A 115 -2.84 -9.15 2.14
CA GLU A 115 -1.84 -10.12 1.69
C GLU A 115 -2.45 -11.18 0.77
N ILE A 116 -3.57 -11.78 1.17
CA ILE A 116 -4.24 -12.81 0.38
C ILE A 116 -4.76 -12.22 -0.93
N THR A 117 -5.24 -10.98 -0.92
CA THR A 117 -5.59 -10.27 -2.17
C THR A 117 -4.39 -10.18 -3.11
N GLY A 118 -3.23 -9.76 -2.61
CA GLY A 118 -1.99 -9.73 -3.40
C GLY A 118 -1.58 -11.09 -3.95
N ILE A 119 -1.69 -12.15 -3.13
CA ILE A 119 -1.42 -13.53 -3.56
C ILE A 119 -2.38 -13.96 -4.67
N LEU A 120 -3.67 -13.62 -4.59
CA LEU A 120 -4.63 -13.93 -5.65
C LEU A 120 -4.29 -13.19 -6.94
N TYR A 121 -3.92 -11.90 -6.87
CA TYR A 121 -3.45 -11.13 -8.03
C TYR A 121 -2.19 -11.73 -8.67
N HIS A 122 -1.30 -12.34 -7.89
CA HIS A 122 -0.17 -13.10 -8.42
C HIS A 122 -0.63 -14.42 -9.05
N LYS A 123 -1.46 -15.21 -8.37
CA LYS A 123 -1.79 -16.58 -8.76
C LYS A 123 -2.71 -16.66 -9.98
N VAL A 124 -3.64 -15.73 -10.17
CA VAL A 124 -4.51 -15.73 -11.36
C VAL A 124 -3.71 -15.59 -12.66
N VAL A 125 -2.51 -14.99 -12.60
CA VAL A 125 -1.69 -14.72 -13.78
C VAL A 125 -1.27 -16.00 -14.47
N TYR A 126 -1.07 -17.09 -13.73
CA TYR A 126 -0.68 -18.38 -14.30
C TYR A 126 -1.73 -18.97 -15.25
N SER A 127 -3.01 -18.59 -15.14
CA SER A 127 -4.05 -18.97 -16.11
C SER A 127 -3.94 -18.17 -17.41
N TRP A 128 -3.54 -16.90 -17.33
CA TRP A 128 -3.64 -15.94 -18.44
C TRP A 128 -2.33 -15.68 -19.18
N GLN A 129 -1.19 -15.84 -18.50
CA GLN A 129 0.13 -15.63 -19.10
C GLN A 129 0.54 -16.81 -19.98
N TRP A 130 1.27 -16.53 -21.04
CA TRP A 130 1.93 -17.55 -21.85
C TRP A 130 3.30 -17.88 -21.26
N ASN A 131 3.69 -19.16 -21.29
CA ASN A 131 4.95 -19.62 -20.72
C ASN A 131 5.99 -20.04 -21.78
N GLY A 132 5.80 -19.66 -23.05
CA GLY A 132 6.71 -20.03 -24.13
C GLY A 132 6.74 -21.53 -24.42
N ASN A 133 5.62 -22.25 -24.24
CA ASN A 133 5.58 -23.71 -24.27
C ASN A 133 6.58 -24.35 -23.28
N GLY A 134 6.68 -23.77 -22.08
CA GLY A 134 7.59 -24.20 -21.02
C GLY A 134 9.06 -23.82 -21.21
N GLN A 135 9.39 -23.05 -22.26
CA GLN A 135 10.77 -22.62 -22.53
C GLN A 135 11.16 -21.36 -21.74
N ALA A 136 10.19 -20.59 -21.24
CA ALA A 136 10.48 -19.39 -20.48
C ALA A 136 11.10 -19.76 -19.11
N PRO A 137 12.16 -19.04 -18.67
CA PRO A 137 12.73 -19.23 -17.34
C PRO A 137 11.68 -19.10 -16.25
N GLU A 138 11.71 -19.98 -15.25
CA GLU A 138 10.74 -19.97 -14.15
C GLU A 138 10.72 -18.60 -13.43
N GLY A 139 11.88 -17.96 -13.28
CA GLY A 139 11.95 -16.63 -12.69
C GLY A 139 11.27 -15.54 -13.53
N LEU A 140 11.25 -15.66 -14.86
CA LEU A 140 10.45 -14.75 -15.71
C LEU A 140 8.94 -14.98 -15.46
N ILE A 141 8.51 -16.24 -15.41
CA ILE A 141 7.11 -16.62 -15.16
C ILE A 141 6.62 -16.10 -13.80
N ASN A 142 7.40 -16.32 -12.74
CA ASN A 142 7.09 -15.82 -11.40
C ASN A 142 7.19 -14.29 -11.33
N GLY A 143 8.14 -13.70 -12.06
CA GLY A 143 8.32 -12.26 -12.15
C GLY A 143 7.20 -11.52 -12.87
N ILE A 144 6.60 -12.13 -13.90
CA ILE A 144 5.41 -11.56 -14.56
C ILE A 144 4.22 -11.60 -13.61
N ALA A 145 4.02 -12.69 -12.88
CA ALA A 145 2.97 -12.78 -11.86
C ALA A 145 3.11 -11.69 -10.79
N ASP A 146 4.33 -11.47 -10.27
CA ASP A 146 4.58 -10.38 -9.33
C ASP A 146 4.59 -8.99 -9.98
N PHE A 147 4.87 -8.87 -11.28
CA PHE A 147 4.67 -7.61 -12.00
C PHE A 147 3.18 -7.22 -11.98
N VAL A 148 2.26 -8.15 -12.23
CA VAL A 148 0.81 -7.88 -12.11
C VAL A 148 0.44 -7.48 -10.69
N ARG A 149 0.90 -8.23 -9.67
CA ARG A 149 0.70 -7.89 -8.24
C ARG A 149 1.23 -6.49 -7.90
N LEU A 150 2.38 -6.12 -8.45
CA LEU A 150 2.99 -4.79 -8.31
C LEU A 150 2.12 -3.71 -8.95
N LYS A 151 1.68 -3.89 -10.20
CA LYS A 151 0.84 -2.91 -10.91
C LYS A 151 -0.53 -2.75 -10.28
N ALA A 152 -1.05 -3.78 -9.62
CA ALA A 152 -2.29 -3.74 -8.85
C ALA A 152 -2.14 -3.04 -7.49
N GLY A 153 -0.92 -2.63 -7.10
CA GLY A 153 -0.65 -1.95 -5.83
C GLY A 153 -0.58 -2.87 -4.62
N TYR A 154 -0.38 -4.18 -4.84
CA TYR A 154 -0.29 -5.20 -3.78
C TYR A 154 1.14 -5.73 -3.56
N ALA A 155 2.16 -4.95 -3.91
CA ALA A 155 3.53 -5.26 -3.53
C ALA A 155 3.63 -5.41 -1.99
N SER A 156 4.30 -6.47 -1.53
CA SER A 156 4.50 -6.68 -0.09
C SER A 156 5.54 -5.70 0.45
N ASP A 157 5.36 -5.28 1.71
CA ASP A 157 6.26 -4.35 2.39
C ASP A 157 7.68 -4.92 2.56
N TYR A 158 7.83 -6.26 2.48
CA TYR A 158 9.10 -6.97 2.57
C TYR A 158 9.80 -7.16 1.21
N TRP A 159 9.21 -6.67 0.11
CA TRP A 159 9.84 -6.80 -1.20
C TRP A 159 11.16 -6.02 -1.28
N ARG A 160 12.12 -6.63 -1.95
CA ARG A 160 13.43 -6.03 -2.18
C ARG A 160 13.27 -4.80 -3.05
N GLN A 161 14.17 -3.84 -2.82
CA GLN A 161 14.11 -2.53 -3.46
C GLN A 161 14.50 -2.62 -4.94
N PRO A 162 14.06 -1.65 -5.78
CA PRO A 162 14.55 -1.53 -7.14
C PRO A 162 16.08 -1.49 -7.19
N GLY A 163 16.67 -2.24 -8.12
CA GLY A 163 18.11 -2.42 -8.25
C GLY A 163 18.70 -3.55 -7.39
N SER A 164 17.92 -4.24 -6.56
CA SER A 164 18.35 -5.47 -5.87
C SER A 164 18.47 -6.68 -6.82
N GLY A 165 18.92 -7.82 -6.29
CA GLY A 165 19.02 -9.09 -7.03
C GLY A 165 20.31 -9.23 -7.85
N ASN A 166 20.64 -10.47 -8.20
CA ASN A 166 21.88 -10.83 -8.88
C ASN A 166 21.70 -11.02 -10.39
N LYS A 167 20.52 -11.50 -10.80
CA LYS A 167 20.16 -11.73 -12.20
C LYS A 167 18.73 -11.28 -12.49
N TRP A 168 18.44 -11.00 -13.77
CA TRP A 168 17.18 -10.41 -14.18
C TRP A 168 15.98 -11.36 -14.02
N ASP A 169 16.22 -12.68 -14.12
CA ASP A 169 15.25 -13.78 -14.00
C ASP A 169 15.36 -14.51 -12.66
N GLU A 170 15.69 -13.81 -11.58
CA GLU A 170 15.72 -14.41 -10.23
C GLU A 170 14.33 -14.80 -9.71
N GLY A 171 13.27 -14.26 -10.32
CA GLY A 171 11.90 -14.50 -9.91
C GLY A 171 11.32 -13.38 -9.07
N TYR A 172 10.00 -13.49 -8.88
CA TYR A 172 9.23 -12.72 -7.92
C TYR A 172 9.47 -11.20 -8.02
N ASP A 173 9.61 -10.53 -6.87
CA ASP A 173 9.84 -9.10 -6.71
C ASP A 173 11.04 -8.58 -7.53
N ILE A 174 12.16 -9.31 -7.59
CA ILE A 174 13.37 -8.88 -8.33
C ILE A 174 13.07 -8.76 -9.82
N THR A 175 12.52 -9.82 -10.40
CA THR A 175 12.19 -9.82 -11.83
C THR A 175 11.03 -8.88 -12.11
N ALA A 176 10.02 -8.79 -11.23
CA ALA A 176 8.90 -7.86 -11.37
C ALA A 176 9.36 -6.39 -11.43
N ARG A 177 10.30 -5.97 -10.57
CA ARG A 177 10.86 -4.61 -10.57
C ARG A 177 11.68 -4.32 -11.82
N PHE A 178 12.38 -5.32 -12.35
CA PHE A 178 13.07 -5.19 -13.65
C PHE A 178 12.09 -5.06 -14.81
N LEU A 179 11.03 -5.87 -14.83
CA LEU A 179 9.98 -5.78 -15.83
C LEU A 179 9.24 -4.44 -15.77
N ASP A 180 9.03 -3.87 -14.58
CA ASP A 180 8.47 -2.52 -14.41
C ASP A 180 9.42 -1.43 -14.94
N TYR A 181 10.73 -1.58 -14.75
CA TYR A 181 11.71 -0.72 -15.43
C TYR A 181 11.60 -0.81 -16.96
N CYS A 182 11.58 -2.03 -17.52
CA CYS A 182 11.44 -2.24 -18.97
C CYS A 182 10.11 -1.67 -19.51
N ASN A 183 9.02 -1.83 -18.76
CA ASN A 183 7.72 -1.26 -19.10
C ASN A 183 7.70 0.28 -19.00
N GLY A 184 8.54 0.87 -18.14
CA GLY A 184 8.77 2.30 -18.09
C GLY A 184 9.56 2.84 -19.30
N LEU A 185 10.40 2.00 -19.94
CA LEU A 185 11.09 2.36 -21.19
C LEU A 185 10.15 2.31 -22.40
N ARG A 186 9.23 1.34 -22.41
CA ARG A 186 8.19 1.20 -23.44
C ARG A 186 6.90 0.73 -22.80
N ASN A 187 5.89 1.60 -22.80
CA ASN A 187 4.58 1.25 -22.24
C ASN A 187 3.98 0.03 -22.95
N GLY A 188 3.57 -0.97 -22.16
CA GLY A 188 3.03 -2.24 -22.66
C GLY A 188 4.10 -3.27 -23.03
N PHE A 189 5.38 -3.06 -22.66
CA PHE A 189 6.45 -4.04 -22.87
C PHE A 189 6.07 -5.44 -22.38
N VAL A 190 5.55 -5.56 -21.14
CA VAL A 190 5.22 -6.88 -20.55
C VAL A 190 4.06 -7.54 -21.30
N ALA A 191 3.08 -6.76 -21.77
CA ALA A 191 1.98 -7.26 -22.58
C ALA A 191 2.49 -7.86 -23.90
N GLU A 192 3.37 -7.15 -24.61
CA GLU A 192 3.95 -7.64 -25.87
C GLU A 192 4.89 -8.82 -25.64
N LEU A 193 5.68 -8.82 -24.55
CA LEU A 193 6.50 -9.97 -24.17
C LEU A 193 5.62 -11.21 -23.93
N ASN A 194 4.57 -11.08 -23.12
CA ASN A 194 3.60 -12.15 -22.88
C ASN A 194 3.00 -12.67 -24.20
N LYS A 195 2.58 -11.77 -25.10
CA LYS A 195 2.06 -12.14 -26.42
C LYS A 195 3.06 -12.92 -27.27
N LYS A 196 4.33 -12.52 -27.27
CA LYS A 196 5.40 -13.24 -27.99
C LYS A 196 5.70 -14.61 -27.39
N MET A 197 5.43 -14.80 -26.10
CA MET A 197 5.58 -16.08 -25.42
C MET A 197 4.48 -17.10 -25.72
N ARG A 198 3.54 -16.81 -26.63
CA ARG A 198 2.42 -17.70 -26.95
C ARG A 198 2.84 -19.12 -27.37
N THR A 199 3.95 -19.27 -28.08
CA THR A 199 4.38 -20.56 -28.64
C THR A 199 5.84 -20.93 -28.34
N ARG A 200 6.68 -19.98 -27.93
CA ARG A 200 8.10 -20.20 -27.63
C ARG A 200 8.64 -19.07 -26.76
N TYR A 201 9.82 -19.26 -26.18
CA TYR A 201 10.54 -18.20 -25.49
C TYR A 201 11.93 -17.96 -26.10
N SER A 202 12.39 -16.71 -26.08
CA SER A 202 13.77 -16.34 -26.38
C SER A 202 14.11 -15.01 -25.72
N ASP A 203 15.29 -14.92 -25.09
CA ASP A 203 15.81 -13.65 -24.55
C ASP A 203 15.94 -12.56 -25.64
N ASN A 204 16.02 -12.94 -26.92
CA ASN A 204 16.04 -12.00 -28.03
C ASN A 204 14.76 -11.14 -28.12
N PHE A 205 13.65 -11.57 -27.50
CA PHE A 205 12.43 -10.77 -27.45
C PHE A 205 12.63 -9.41 -26.77
N PHE A 206 13.56 -9.32 -25.80
CA PHE A 206 13.93 -8.02 -25.20
C PHE A 206 14.56 -7.10 -26.24
N PHE A 207 15.45 -7.62 -27.09
CA PHE A 207 16.08 -6.85 -28.16
C PHE A 207 15.06 -6.43 -29.23
N GLU A 208 14.19 -7.34 -29.65
CA GLU A 208 13.12 -7.04 -30.61
C GLU A 208 12.15 -5.95 -30.08
N LEU A 209 11.90 -5.90 -28.77
CA LEU A 209 10.94 -4.98 -28.17
C LEU A 209 11.56 -3.64 -27.72
N LEU A 210 12.83 -3.62 -27.31
CA LEU A 210 13.48 -2.46 -26.71
C LEU A 210 14.80 -2.04 -27.40
N GLY A 211 15.24 -2.77 -28.42
CA GLY A 211 16.48 -2.51 -29.16
C GLY A 211 17.76 -2.85 -28.39
N LYS A 212 17.66 -3.54 -27.25
CA LYS A 212 18.79 -3.90 -26.38
C LYS A 212 18.62 -5.32 -25.84
N THR A 213 19.74 -6.03 -25.65
CA THR A 213 19.70 -7.36 -25.05
C THR A 213 19.26 -7.29 -23.60
N VAL A 214 18.69 -8.38 -23.06
CA VAL A 214 18.25 -8.42 -21.65
C VAL A 214 19.40 -8.11 -20.68
N ASP A 215 20.63 -8.54 -20.99
CA ASP A 215 21.83 -8.24 -20.20
C ASP A 215 22.20 -6.75 -20.22
N GLN A 216 22.06 -6.08 -21.36
CA GLN A 216 22.28 -4.63 -21.46
C GLN A 216 21.25 -3.89 -20.62
N LEU A 217 19.97 -4.25 -20.77
CA LEU A 217 18.87 -3.67 -19.99
C LEU A 217 19.05 -3.90 -18.48
N TRP A 218 19.48 -5.09 -18.08
CA TRP A 218 19.75 -5.42 -16.68
C TRP A 218 20.90 -4.58 -16.10
N ARG A 219 22.00 -4.42 -16.84
CA ARG A 219 23.11 -3.54 -16.42
C ARG A 219 22.65 -2.08 -16.28
N GLU A 220 21.86 -1.59 -17.21
CA GLU A 220 21.30 -0.22 -17.15
C GLU A 220 20.34 -0.04 -15.97
N TYR A 221 19.48 -1.02 -15.71
CA TYR A 221 18.62 -1.06 -14.53
C TYR A 221 19.44 -0.96 -13.24
N LYS A 222 20.47 -1.81 -13.09
CA LYS A 222 21.36 -1.80 -11.92
C LYS A 222 22.09 -0.46 -11.78
N ALA A 223 22.59 0.10 -12.88
CA ALA A 223 23.26 1.41 -12.88
C ALA A 223 22.31 2.55 -12.47
N LYS A 224 21.09 2.59 -13.02
CA LYS A 224 20.05 3.57 -12.67
C LYS A 224 19.80 3.58 -11.17
N TYR A 225 19.48 2.42 -10.58
CA TYR A 225 19.12 2.37 -9.17
C TYR A 225 20.31 2.49 -8.21
N LYS A 226 21.52 2.09 -8.63
CA LYS A 226 22.75 2.43 -7.91
C LYS A 226 22.97 3.94 -7.84
N SER A 227 22.77 4.65 -8.96
CA SER A 227 22.91 6.12 -9.01
C SER A 227 21.88 6.84 -8.12
N ILE A 228 20.63 6.37 -8.10
CA ILE A 228 19.57 6.89 -7.23
C ILE A 228 19.93 6.65 -5.77
N HIS A 229 20.40 5.46 -5.42
CA HIS A 229 20.83 5.14 -4.06
C HIS A 229 21.98 6.05 -3.58
N ILE A 230 23.01 6.24 -4.41
CA ILE A 230 24.12 7.14 -4.11
C ILE A 230 23.64 8.59 -3.95
N ARG A 231 22.74 9.06 -4.82
CA ARG A 231 22.16 10.42 -4.72
C ARG A 231 21.40 10.60 -3.42
N ASN A 232 20.59 9.61 -3.04
CA ASN A 232 19.82 9.64 -1.80
C ASN A 232 20.71 9.61 -0.55
N LEU A 233 21.81 8.82 -0.59
CA LEU A 233 22.81 8.80 0.48
C LEU A 233 23.52 10.16 0.60
N ARG A 234 23.97 10.74 -0.52
CA ARG A 234 24.59 12.08 -0.52
C ARG A 234 23.65 13.13 0.06
N ALA A 235 22.39 13.15 -0.38
CA ALA A 235 21.39 14.07 0.16
C ALA A 235 21.13 13.87 1.67
N ARG A 236 21.25 12.64 2.19
CA ARG A 236 21.16 12.37 3.64
C ARG A 236 22.39 12.90 4.39
N ILE A 237 23.58 12.67 3.85
CA ILE A 237 24.85 13.18 4.42
C ILE A 237 24.85 14.70 4.45
N ASP A 238 24.42 15.35 3.36
CA ASP A 238 24.35 16.82 3.27
C ASP A 238 23.36 17.39 4.30
N ARG A 239 22.19 16.75 4.48
CA ARG A 239 21.23 17.13 5.53
C ARG A 239 21.81 16.97 6.93
N GLN A 240 22.51 15.87 7.20
CA GLN A 240 23.17 15.66 8.49
C GLN A 240 24.25 16.72 8.73
N ARG A 241 25.09 17.01 7.74
CA ARG A 241 26.14 18.02 7.84
C ARG A 241 25.56 19.41 8.12
N ASN A 242 24.49 19.79 7.42
CA ASN A 242 23.84 21.09 7.62
C ASN A 242 23.21 21.18 9.02
N ALA A 243 22.56 20.11 9.49
CA ALA A 243 22.01 20.05 10.85
C ALA A 243 23.10 20.14 11.94
N THR A 244 24.28 19.53 11.70
CA THR A 244 25.42 19.64 12.62
C THR A 244 26.04 21.02 12.61
N GLN A 245 26.07 21.70 11.44
CA GLN A 245 26.55 23.07 11.34
C GLN A 245 25.62 24.05 12.07
N GLU A 246 24.31 23.92 11.88
CA GLU A 246 23.30 24.68 12.64
C GLU A 246 23.35 24.40 14.16
N ALA A 247 23.67 23.17 14.57
CA ALA A 247 23.85 22.82 15.99
C ALA A 247 25.17 23.38 16.56
N GLY A 248 26.24 23.43 15.76
CA GLY A 248 27.53 24.02 16.14
C GLY A 248 27.46 25.53 16.32
N ASP A 249 26.68 26.22 15.48
CA ASP A 249 26.43 27.66 15.58
C ASP A 249 25.57 28.04 16.82
N LEU A 250 24.99 27.06 17.53
CA LEU A 250 24.19 27.23 18.75
C LEU A 250 24.92 26.81 20.04
N LEU A 251 26.16 26.31 19.97
CA LEU A 251 26.94 25.94 21.15
C LEU A 251 27.79 27.12 21.65
N PRO A 252 27.80 27.42 22.96
CA PRO A 252 28.69 28.43 23.51
C PRO A 252 30.16 27.98 23.37
N GLU A 253 31.06 28.93 23.12
CA GLU A 253 32.51 28.68 23.00
C GLU A 253 33.02 27.80 24.16
N GLY A 254 33.49 26.59 23.84
CA GLY A 254 34.14 25.68 24.80
C GLY A 254 33.44 24.36 25.10
N ALA A 255 32.36 23.98 24.39
CA ALA A 255 31.76 22.64 24.52
C ALA A 255 32.41 21.64 23.56
N ASP A 256 32.83 20.48 24.08
CA ASP A 256 33.40 19.39 23.27
C ASP A 256 32.36 18.84 22.26
N PRO A 257 32.74 18.65 20.98
CA PRO A 257 31.84 18.08 20.00
C PRO A 257 31.53 16.60 20.30
N PRO A 258 30.32 16.12 20.02
CA PRO A 258 29.95 14.73 20.26
C PRO A 258 30.77 13.75 19.39
N ASP A 259 31.11 12.60 19.96
CA ASP A 259 31.94 11.56 19.33
C ASP A 259 31.43 11.20 17.91
N PHE A 260 32.32 11.36 16.93
CA PHE A 260 32.05 11.16 15.52
C PHE A 260 32.22 9.69 15.11
N ILE A 261 31.26 9.15 14.34
CA ILE A 261 31.47 7.92 13.55
C ILE A 261 32.15 8.33 12.23
N SER A 262 33.30 7.74 11.93
CA SER A 262 34.10 8.12 10.76
C SER A 262 33.50 7.58 9.44
N PRO A 263 33.76 8.25 8.29
CA PRO A 263 33.32 7.75 6.98
C PRO A 263 33.83 6.34 6.63
N SER A 264 34.93 5.89 7.26
CA SER A 264 35.49 4.55 7.06
C SER A 264 34.75 3.45 7.83
N GLU A 265 33.99 3.82 8.87
CA GLU A 265 33.11 2.91 9.61
C GLU A 265 31.77 2.71 8.90
N LEU A 266 31.25 3.74 8.21
CA LEU A 266 30.04 3.61 7.38
C LEU A 266 30.25 2.79 6.10
N SER A 267 31.46 2.79 5.52
CA SER A 267 31.77 1.96 4.34
C SER A 267 32.04 0.49 4.67
N ARG A 268 32.16 0.16 5.95
CA ARG A 268 32.37 -1.21 6.47
C ARG A 268 31.11 -1.84 7.05
N ALA A 269 29.93 -1.23 6.83
CA ALA A 269 28.68 -1.86 7.21
C ALA A 269 28.60 -3.27 6.60
N PRO A 270 28.44 -4.33 7.40
CA PRO A 270 28.41 -5.69 6.88
C PRO A 270 27.28 -5.83 5.86
N ASP A 271 27.50 -6.69 4.86
CA ASP A 271 26.40 -7.19 4.04
C ASP A 271 25.26 -7.61 4.99
N GLN A 272 24.01 -7.26 4.70
CA GLN A 272 22.87 -7.45 5.62
C GLN A 272 22.66 -8.92 6.04
N ARG A 273 23.42 -9.85 5.44
CA ARG A 273 23.57 -11.25 5.83
C ARG A 273 24.38 -11.49 7.10
N GLU A 274 25.38 -10.66 7.45
CA GLU A 274 26.22 -10.85 8.65
C GLU A 274 25.55 -10.30 9.92
N ALA A 275 24.87 -9.15 9.84
CA ALA A 275 24.13 -8.59 10.97
C ALA A 275 22.97 -9.50 11.43
N VAL A 276 22.29 -10.18 10.49
CA VAL A 276 21.23 -11.16 10.81
C VAL A 276 21.80 -12.47 11.37
N LYS A 277 23.04 -12.81 11.04
CA LYS A 277 23.71 -14.02 11.55
C LYS A 277 24.24 -13.83 12.97
N GLU A 278 24.81 -12.66 13.28
CA GLU A 278 25.25 -12.34 14.66
C GLU A 278 24.07 -12.19 15.63
N GLU A 279 22.93 -11.67 15.16
CA GLU A 279 21.72 -11.54 16.00
C GLU A 279 21.07 -12.92 16.25
N ALA A 280 21.06 -13.81 15.25
CA ALA A 280 20.56 -15.19 15.38
C ALA A 280 21.47 -16.09 16.24
N GLU A 281 22.80 -16.00 16.09
CA GLU A 281 23.76 -16.76 16.92
C GLU A 281 23.86 -16.22 18.36
N GLY A 282 23.54 -14.94 18.56
CA GLY A 282 23.46 -14.29 19.87
C GLY A 282 22.23 -14.73 20.68
N GLU A 283 21.08 -14.89 20.03
CA GLU A 283 19.85 -15.38 20.67
C GLU A 283 19.93 -16.87 21.00
N GLU A 284 20.53 -17.70 20.14
CA GLU A 284 20.68 -19.15 20.37
C GLU A 284 21.63 -19.44 21.56
N LYS A 285 22.72 -18.68 21.72
CA LYS A 285 23.61 -18.76 22.89
C LYS A 285 22.97 -18.22 24.17
N ALA A 286 22.09 -17.21 24.07
CA ALA A 286 21.35 -16.66 25.20
C ALA A 286 20.23 -17.60 25.69
N GLU A 287 19.63 -18.39 24.79
CA GLU A 287 18.65 -19.43 25.13
C GLU A 287 19.33 -20.68 25.74
N ALA A 288 20.48 -21.11 25.22
CA ALA A 288 21.28 -22.19 25.81
C ALA A 288 21.74 -21.87 27.24
N ALA A 289 22.10 -20.61 27.51
CA ALA A 289 22.48 -20.13 28.85
C ALA A 289 21.29 -19.93 29.82
N ARG A 290 20.06 -19.82 29.31
CA ARG A 290 18.82 -19.84 30.12
C ARG A 290 18.38 -21.26 30.45
N TRP A 291 18.65 -22.22 29.58
CA TRP A 291 18.34 -23.63 29.80
C TRP A 291 19.24 -24.24 30.89
N GLN A 292 20.54 -23.94 30.91
CA GLN A 292 21.47 -24.36 31.97
C GLN A 292 21.18 -23.74 33.35
N ARG A 293 20.50 -22.59 33.41
CA ARG A 293 20.10 -21.94 34.68
C ARG A 293 18.76 -22.41 35.25
N ARG A 294 18.01 -23.27 34.53
CA ARG A 294 16.67 -23.70 34.96
C ARG A 294 16.44 -25.22 35.06
N GLY A 295 17.44 -26.06 34.86
CA GLY A 295 17.27 -27.48 35.17
C GLY A 295 18.54 -28.30 35.18
N GLY A 296 18.85 -28.91 36.33
CA GLY A 296 19.73 -30.08 36.42
C GLY A 296 20.60 -30.12 37.69
N GLY A 297 20.23 -30.97 38.65
CA GLY A 297 21.17 -31.50 39.65
C GLY A 297 20.63 -31.51 41.09
N GLY A 298 20.21 -32.67 41.59
CA GLY A 298 19.67 -32.86 42.95
C GLY A 298 20.71 -33.10 44.04
N GLY A 299 20.21 -33.50 45.23
CA GLY A 299 20.98 -34.19 46.27
C GLY A 299 21.16 -33.46 47.60
N GLU A 300 20.37 -33.87 48.61
CA GLU A 300 20.74 -34.13 50.02
C GLU A 300 21.78 -33.24 50.76
N ARG A 301 21.39 -32.62 51.90
CA ARG A 301 21.66 -33.09 53.29
C ARG A 301 21.25 -32.06 54.36
N ALA A 302 21.14 -32.58 55.57
CA ALA A 302 20.45 -32.08 56.75
C ALA A 302 21.33 -31.26 57.73
N GLU A 303 20.71 -30.94 58.88
CA GLU A 303 21.24 -30.49 60.18
C GLU A 303 21.47 -28.98 60.36
N GLU A 304 20.66 -28.29 61.17
CA GLU A 304 20.49 -28.30 62.65
C GLU A 304 21.46 -27.38 63.41
N ARG A 305 20.85 -26.41 64.13
CA ARG A 305 21.20 -25.88 65.47
C ARG A 305 22.60 -25.23 65.64
N GLY A 306 22.77 -24.07 66.26
CA GLY A 306 22.03 -23.46 67.36
C GLY A 306 22.93 -23.39 68.61
N GLY A 307 23.16 -22.19 69.14
CA GLY A 307 23.80 -21.93 70.45
C GLY A 307 24.98 -20.95 70.30
N GLY A 308 25.08 -19.82 70.99
CA GLY A 308 24.39 -19.32 72.17
C GLY A 308 25.45 -18.68 73.07
N ILE A 309 25.18 -17.48 73.60
CA ILE A 309 25.49 -17.01 74.96
C ILE A 309 24.88 -15.61 75.10
N GLU A 310 24.02 -15.47 76.10
CA GLU A 310 23.30 -14.25 76.48
C GLU A 310 24.17 -13.33 77.36
N GLY A 311 23.87 -12.03 77.36
CA GLY A 311 24.36 -11.06 78.33
C GLY A 311 23.32 -9.96 78.53
N GLU A 312 22.94 -9.76 79.77
CA GLU A 312 21.71 -9.14 80.25
C GLU A 312 21.59 -7.62 79.99
N GLY A 313 20.54 -7.23 79.26
CA GLY A 313 20.03 -5.85 79.18
C GLY A 313 18.50 -5.84 79.04
N GLY A 314 17.86 -6.86 79.63
CA GLY A 314 16.62 -7.47 79.13
C GLY A 314 15.32 -6.73 79.45
N GLY A 315 15.22 -5.96 80.53
CA GLY A 315 13.92 -5.45 81.00
C GLY A 315 13.29 -4.35 80.13
N GLN A 316 14.01 -3.25 79.92
CA GLN A 316 13.51 -2.11 79.14
C GLN A 316 13.65 -2.31 77.62
N ARG A 317 14.70 -3.02 77.17
CA ARG A 317 14.86 -3.39 75.75
C ARG A 317 13.81 -4.41 75.31
N ARG A 318 13.36 -5.36 76.15
CA ARG A 318 12.27 -6.30 75.78
C ARG A 318 10.92 -5.59 75.61
N ARG A 319 10.58 -4.58 76.43
CA ARG A 319 9.33 -3.81 76.27
C ARG A 319 9.35 -2.97 74.98
N HIS A 320 10.44 -2.28 74.67
CA HIS A 320 10.58 -1.53 73.41
C HIS A 320 10.61 -2.46 72.18
N ARG A 321 11.28 -3.62 72.27
CA ARG A 321 11.32 -4.62 71.19
C ARG A 321 9.95 -5.27 70.95
N ARG A 322 9.17 -5.56 71.99
CA ARG A 322 7.78 -6.04 71.88
C ARG A 322 6.85 -4.98 71.27
N ARG A 323 7.00 -3.70 71.65
CA ARG A 323 6.22 -2.59 71.07
C ARG A 323 6.57 -2.36 69.59
N ARG A 324 7.86 -2.41 69.25
CA ARG A 324 8.36 -2.33 67.86
C ARG A 324 7.92 -3.55 67.03
N GLN A 325 7.91 -4.75 67.59
CA GLN A 325 7.41 -5.95 66.90
C GLN A 325 5.90 -5.92 66.69
N ARG A 326 5.11 -5.40 67.65
CA ARG A 326 3.66 -5.18 67.48
C ARG A 326 3.39 -4.13 66.40
N LEU A 327 4.13 -3.02 66.39
CA LEU A 327 4.05 -2.00 65.35
C LEU A 327 4.45 -2.55 63.98
N LEU A 328 5.52 -3.35 63.88
CA LEU A 328 5.93 -4.00 62.63
C LEU A 328 4.89 -5.02 62.13
N LYS A 329 4.24 -5.76 63.03
CA LYS A 329 3.11 -6.63 62.66
C LYS A 329 1.93 -5.81 62.13
N LEU A 330 1.54 -4.75 62.84
CA LEU A 330 0.50 -3.82 62.40
C LEU A 330 0.82 -3.16 61.05
N PHE A 331 2.08 -2.77 60.83
CA PHE A 331 2.51 -2.16 59.57
C PHE A 331 2.49 -3.16 58.41
N LYS A 332 2.90 -4.42 58.65
CA LYS A 332 2.80 -5.49 57.66
C LYS A 332 1.33 -5.84 57.36
N GLU A 333 0.47 -5.86 58.38
CA GLU A 333 -0.97 -6.09 58.27
C GLU A 333 -1.63 -4.97 57.45
N LEU A 334 -1.32 -3.70 57.75
CA LEU A 334 -1.81 -2.53 57.01
C LEU A 334 -1.34 -2.54 55.56
N LYS A 335 -0.08 -2.87 55.30
CA LYS A 335 0.45 -2.95 53.93
C LYS A 335 -0.20 -4.10 53.14
N ARG A 336 -0.48 -5.23 53.79
CA ARG A 336 -1.26 -6.34 53.19
C ARG A 336 -2.69 -5.94 52.91
N ARG A 337 -3.37 -5.26 53.84
CA ARG A 337 -4.75 -4.77 53.65
C ARG A 337 -4.82 -3.69 52.57
N GLN A 338 -3.87 -2.76 52.55
CA GLN A 338 -3.76 -1.74 51.50
C GLN A 338 -3.53 -2.40 50.13
N HIS A 339 -2.66 -3.40 50.04
CA HIS A 339 -2.43 -4.13 48.80
C HIS A 339 -3.64 -4.97 48.38
N GLN A 340 -4.39 -5.55 49.32
CA GLN A 340 -5.64 -6.24 49.02
C GLN A 340 -6.76 -5.28 48.62
N LEU A 341 -6.84 -4.09 49.23
CA LEU A 341 -7.78 -3.04 48.84
C LEU A 341 -7.41 -2.47 47.48
N GLN A 342 -6.12 -2.27 47.18
CA GLN A 342 -5.65 -1.89 45.85
C GLN A 342 -5.94 -2.97 44.81
N LYS A 343 -5.77 -4.26 45.13
CA LYS A 343 -6.14 -5.40 44.25
C LYS A 343 -7.65 -5.52 44.06
N LYS A 344 -8.46 -5.29 45.10
CA LYS A 344 -9.92 -5.26 44.98
C LYS A 344 -10.39 -4.03 44.19
N ALA A 345 -9.78 -2.87 44.39
CA ALA A 345 -10.05 -1.65 43.63
C ALA A 345 -9.62 -1.77 42.17
N THR A 346 -8.47 -2.39 41.86
CA THR A 346 -8.08 -2.68 40.47
C THR A 346 -8.92 -3.77 39.85
N LYS A 347 -9.41 -4.76 40.59
CA LYS A 347 -10.34 -5.77 40.05
C LYS A 347 -11.75 -5.20 39.80
N TYR A 348 -12.28 -4.37 40.70
CA TYR A 348 -13.56 -3.69 40.50
C TYR A 348 -13.48 -2.62 39.41
N ASN A 349 -12.42 -1.81 39.39
CA ASN A 349 -12.18 -0.85 38.31
C ASN A 349 -11.82 -1.54 37.00
N SER A 350 -11.18 -2.72 36.99
CA SER A 350 -10.94 -3.48 35.76
C SER A 350 -12.20 -4.14 35.24
N ILE A 351 -13.10 -4.64 36.09
CA ILE A 351 -14.35 -5.25 35.62
C ILE A 351 -15.33 -4.15 35.17
N MET A 352 -15.48 -3.06 35.92
CA MET A 352 -16.29 -1.92 35.48
C MET A 352 -15.67 -1.18 34.30
N ALA A 353 -14.35 -1.02 34.23
CA ALA A 353 -13.70 -0.48 33.04
C ALA A 353 -13.80 -1.46 31.88
N ASN A 354 -13.67 -2.78 32.06
CA ASN A 354 -13.83 -3.73 30.96
C ASN A 354 -15.28 -3.84 30.50
N VAL A 355 -16.27 -3.70 31.38
CA VAL A 355 -17.69 -3.66 31.00
C VAL A 355 -18.04 -2.32 30.36
N MET A 356 -17.52 -1.19 30.86
CA MET A 356 -17.65 0.11 30.21
C MET A 356 -16.87 0.18 28.90
N TYR A 357 -15.68 -0.43 28.80
CA TYR A 357 -14.90 -0.56 27.56
C TYR A 357 -15.61 -1.51 26.62
N PHE A 358 -16.22 -2.61 27.06
CA PHE A 358 -16.95 -3.53 26.18
C PHE A 358 -18.29 -2.94 25.72
N LEU A 359 -18.99 -2.21 26.59
CA LEU A 359 -20.23 -1.48 26.24
C LEU A 359 -19.95 -0.23 25.42
N SER A 360 -18.86 0.50 25.68
CA SER A 360 -18.42 1.58 24.81
C SER A 360 -17.81 1.04 23.52
N PHE A 361 -17.17 -0.12 23.49
CA PHE A 361 -16.67 -0.77 22.28
C PHE A 361 -17.82 -1.38 21.47
N LEU A 362 -18.91 -1.83 22.10
CA LEU A 362 -20.16 -2.23 21.42
C LEU A 362 -20.96 -1.03 20.94
N ALA A 363 -21.03 0.06 21.70
CA ALA A 363 -21.62 1.32 21.25
C ALA A 363 -20.80 1.92 20.09
N ILE A 364 -19.46 1.90 20.21
CA ILE A 364 -18.51 2.30 19.17
C ILE A 364 -18.60 1.35 17.98
N LEU A 365 -18.75 0.02 18.13
CA LEU A 365 -18.98 -0.95 17.03
C LEU A 365 -20.33 -0.72 16.34
N SER A 366 -21.39 -0.40 17.10
CA SER A 366 -22.70 -0.07 16.55
C SER A 366 -22.71 1.29 15.82
N THR A 367 -21.75 2.17 16.13
CA THR A 367 -21.47 3.40 15.37
C THR A 367 -20.30 3.28 14.38
N LEU A 368 -19.62 2.12 14.33
CA LEU A 368 -18.54 1.82 13.38
C LEU A 368 -19.03 1.12 12.13
N GLN A 369 -20.34 1.03 11.92
CA GLN A 369 -20.92 0.88 10.58
C GLN A 369 -21.09 2.27 9.93
N ALA A 370 -20.02 3.08 9.90
CA ALA A 370 -19.92 4.26 9.06
C ALA A 370 -18.47 4.76 8.98
N ILE A 371 -17.55 3.96 8.44
CA ILE A 371 -16.24 4.46 7.98
C ILE A 371 -16.07 4.22 6.48
N HIS A 372 -17.10 4.57 5.71
CA HIS A 372 -16.90 5.04 4.34
C HIS A 372 -17.22 6.52 4.37
N ALA A 373 -16.30 7.39 3.92
CA ALA A 373 -16.56 8.84 3.83
C ALA A 373 -17.62 9.18 2.76
N VAL A 374 -18.13 8.17 2.07
CA VAL A 374 -19.19 8.23 1.08
C VAL A 374 -20.16 7.10 1.41
N GLU A 375 -21.43 7.43 1.59
CA GLU A 375 -22.49 6.43 1.74
C GLU A 375 -22.92 5.98 0.34
N TYR A 376 -22.59 4.74 -0.01
CA TYR A 376 -22.99 4.16 -1.29
C TYR A 376 -24.34 3.46 -1.14
N SER A 377 -25.31 3.88 -1.94
CA SER A 377 -26.58 3.19 -2.12
C SER A 377 -26.75 2.83 -3.59
N VAL A 378 -27.16 1.59 -3.86
CA VAL A 378 -27.60 1.17 -5.18
C VAL A 378 -29.03 0.70 -5.05
N THR A 379 -29.90 1.18 -5.94
CA THR A 379 -31.32 0.81 -5.97
C THR A 379 -31.71 0.43 -7.39
N ASN A 380 -32.37 -0.71 -7.55
CA ASN A 380 -33.00 -1.11 -8.81
C ASN A 380 -34.45 -0.62 -8.81
N ASN A 381 -34.70 0.51 -9.47
CA ASN A 381 -36.03 1.15 -9.49
C ASN A 381 -37.03 0.48 -10.44
N VAL A 382 -36.61 -0.52 -11.23
CA VAL A 382 -37.44 -1.20 -12.22
C VAL A 382 -37.32 -2.73 -12.15
N PRO A 383 -37.45 -3.34 -10.95
CA PRO A 383 -37.04 -4.73 -10.70
C PRO A 383 -37.87 -5.76 -11.47
N THR A 384 -39.04 -5.38 -11.98
CA THR A 384 -39.97 -6.25 -12.73
C THR A 384 -39.77 -6.22 -14.24
N THR A 385 -38.95 -5.28 -14.75
CA THR A 385 -38.64 -5.25 -16.19
C THR A 385 -37.62 -6.34 -16.52
N PRO A 386 -37.55 -6.83 -17.78
CA PRO A 386 -36.53 -7.79 -18.18
C PRO A 386 -35.10 -7.33 -17.83
N GLY A 387 -34.81 -6.04 -17.99
CA GLY A 387 -33.53 -5.44 -17.60
C GLY A 387 -33.32 -5.40 -16.09
N GLY A 388 -34.34 -5.06 -15.31
CA GLY A 388 -34.27 -5.06 -13.85
C GLY A 388 -34.13 -6.45 -13.24
N ILE A 389 -34.82 -7.46 -13.78
CA ILE A 389 -34.67 -8.86 -13.37
C ILE A 389 -33.25 -9.33 -13.67
N ARG A 390 -32.76 -9.01 -14.87
CA ARG A 390 -31.40 -9.37 -15.29
C ARG A 390 -30.34 -8.71 -14.41
N PHE A 391 -30.50 -7.42 -14.11
CA PHE A 391 -29.65 -6.71 -13.17
C PHE A 391 -29.65 -7.38 -11.79
N THR A 392 -30.82 -7.75 -11.26
CA THR A 392 -30.93 -8.41 -9.95
C THR A 392 -30.24 -9.78 -9.92
N ASN A 393 -30.38 -10.57 -10.97
CA ASN A 393 -29.88 -11.95 -11.01
C ASN A 393 -28.40 -12.05 -11.38
N GLU A 394 -27.90 -11.17 -12.26
CA GLU A 394 -26.57 -11.29 -12.84
C GLU A 394 -25.56 -10.30 -12.23
N ILE A 395 -26.03 -9.17 -11.69
CA ILE A 395 -25.16 -8.11 -11.15
C ILE A 395 -25.43 -7.98 -9.65
N GLY A 396 -26.65 -7.59 -9.27
CA GLY A 396 -27.08 -7.45 -7.89
C GLY A 396 -26.67 -6.12 -7.26
N LEU A 397 -27.48 -5.68 -6.29
CA LEU A 397 -27.28 -4.41 -5.58
C LEU A 397 -25.98 -4.42 -4.76
N GLU A 398 -25.67 -5.56 -4.16
CA GLU A 398 -24.51 -5.72 -3.28
C GLU A 398 -23.19 -5.65 -4.05
N TYR A 399 -23.08 -6.37 -5.18
CA TYR A 399 -21.93 -6.27 -6.09
C TYR A 399 -21.76 -4.83 -6.59
N SER A 400 -22.82 -4.20 -7.06
CA SER A 400 -22.78 -2.82 -7.56
C SER A 400 -22.28 -1.84 -6.49
N LYS A 401 -22.73 -2.00 -5.23
CA LYS A 401 -22.28 -1.19 -4.10
C LYS A 401 -20.80 -1.45 -3.79
N GLN A 402 -20.36 -2.70 -3.82
CA GLN A 402 -18.96 -3.07 -3.60
C GLN A 402 -18.03 -2.62 -4.73
N THR A 403 -18.49 -2.61 -5.98
CA THR A 403 -17.78 -2.03 -7.12
C THR A 403 -17.61 -0.53 -6.95
N LEU A 404 -18.64 0.19 -6.50
CA LEU A 404 -18.52 1.62 -6.19
C LEU A 404 -17.49 1.89 -5.08
N ILE A 405 -17.52 1.09 -4.00
CA ILE A 405 -16.53 1.17 -2.92
C ILE A 405 -15.12 0.89 -3.45
N SER A 406 -14.95 -0.18 -4.24
CA SER A 406 -13.65 -0.62 -4.76
C SER A 406 -13.07 0.35 -5.78
N ALA A 407 -13.90 0.88 -6.67
CA ALA A 407 -13.51 1.91 -7.62
C ALA A 407 -13.05 3.16 -6.88
N THR A 408 -13.74 3.56 -5.81
CA THR A 408 -13.36 4.75 -5.06
C THR A 408 -12.07 4.52 -4.26
N GLU A 409 -11.88 3.34 -3.66
CA GLU A 409 -10.61 2.95 -3.03
C GLU A 409 -9.45 2.88 -4.03
N PHE A 410 -9.68 2.37 -5.24
CA PHE A 410 -8.70 2.40 -6.32
C PHE A 410 -8.33 3.85 -6.70
N THR A 411 -9.31 4.73 -6.85
CA THR A 411 -9.10 6.15 -7.14
C THR A 411 -8.32 6.86 -6.04
N TRP A 412 -8.66 6.67 -4.76
CA TRP A 412 -7.90 7.25 -3.65
C TRP A 412 -6.46 6.77 -3.61
N ARG A 413 -6.21 5.48 -3.87
CA ARG A 413 -4.87 4.90 -3.96
C ARG A 413 -4.08 5.45 -5.15
N LEU A 414 -4.71 5.63 -6.31
CA LEU A 414 -4.09 6.24 -7.48
C LEU A 414 -3.58 7.66 -7.18
N PHE A 415 -4.35 8.42 -6.38
CA PHE A 415 -3.99 9.76 -5.90
C PHE A 415 -3.09 9.76 -4.65
N GLN A 416 -2.60 8.60 -4.20
CA GLN A 416 -1.77 8.42 -2.99
C GLN A 416 -2.43 8.95 -1.70
N GLN A 417 -3.76 8.97 -1.64
CA GLN A 417 -4.54 9.47 -0.51
C GLN A 417 -4.74 8.38 0.54
N ASN A 418 -3.69 8.12 1.33
CA ASN A 418 -3.59 6.93 2.17
C ASN A 418 -4.30 7.04 3.54
N SER A 419 -4.68 8.25 3.97
CA SER A 419 -5.40 8.47 5.22
C SER A 419 -6.72 9.24 5.03
N LYS A 420 -7.59 9.19 6.05
CA LYS A 420 -8.81 10.02 6.10
C LYS A 420 -8.49 11.51 6.10
N ALA A 421 -7.35 11.90 6.67
CA ALA A 421 -6.88 13.28 6.67
C ALA A 421 -6.49 13.72 5.25
N ASP A 422 -5.76 12.87 4.53
CA ASP A 422 -5.34 13.14 3.14
C ASP A 422 -6.58 13.24 2.24
N ARG A 423 -7.50 12.28 2.33
CA ARG A 423 -8.76 12.31 1.58
C ARG A 423 -9.60 13.56 1.86
N ARG A 424 -9.71 13.98 3.12
CA ARG A 424 -10.42 15.22 3.48
C ARG A 424 -9.71 16.44 2.90
N LYS A 425 -8.38 16.51 2.99
CA LYS A 425 -7.57 17.60 2.43
C LYS A 425 -7.74 17.67 0.91
N GLU A 426 -7.71 16.53 0.22
CA GLU A 426 -7.88 16.41 -1.22
C GLU A 426 -9.28 16.83 -1.68
N ILE A 427 -10.33 16.27 -1.07
CA ILE A 427 -11.72 16.65 -1.39
C ILE A 427 -11.97 18.12 -1.09
N THR A 428 -11.42 18.65 0.00
CA THR A 428 -11.51 20.08 0.29
C THR A 428 -10.86 20.90 -0.82
N GLY A 429 -9.65 20.52 -1.26
CA GLY A 429 -8.97 21.16 -2.39
C GLY A 429 -9.76 21.11 -3.69
N ILE A 430 -10.35 19.96 -4.02
CA ILE A 430 -11.24 19.81 -5.19
C ILE A 430 -12.48 20.70 -5.05
N LEU A 431 -13.09 20.80 -3.86
CA LEU A 431 -14.23 21.71 -3.66
C LEU A 431 -13.85 23.18 -3.87
N TYR A 432 -12.65 23.61 -3.43
CA TYR A 432 -12.15 24.94 -3.76
C TYR A 432 -11.99 25.12 -5.27
N HIS A 433 -11.49 24.12 -5.98
CA HIS A 433 -11.38 24.14 -7.45
C HIS A 433 -12.77 24.29 -8.12
N GLU A 434 -13.69 23.37 -7.84
CA GLU A 434 -14.99 23.31 -8.52
C GLU A 434 -15.87 24.53 -8.23
N VAL A 435 -15.82 25.09 -7.02
CA VAL A 435 -16.58 26.31 -6.68
C VAL A 435 -16.10 27.51 -7.51
N VAL A 436 -14.81 27.57 -7.85
CA VAL A 436 -14.27 28.66 -8.65
C VAL A 436 -14.86 28.66 -10.06
N HIS A 437 -15.15 27.48 -10.64
CA HIS A 437 -15.86 27.39 -11.92
C HIS A 437 -17.24 28.08 -11.92
N SER A 438 -17.87 28.27 -10.75
CA SER A 438 -19.14 29.00 -10.63
C SER A 438 -18.98 30.53 -10.69
N TRP A 439 -17.78 31.05 -10.44
CA TRP A 439 -17.52 32.50 -10.33
C TRP A 439 -16.50 33.03 -11.33
N GLN A 440 -15.71 32.15 -11.94
CA GLN A 440 -14.75 32.55 -12.95
C GLN A 440 -15.44 32.74 -14.31
N TRP A 441 -14.97 33.71 -15.07
CA TRP A 441 -15.37 33.91 -16.46
C TRP A 441 -14.55 33.02 -17.37
N ASP A 442 -15.18 32.43 -18.38
CA ASP A 442 -14.51 31.55 -19.34
C ASP A 442 -14.02 32.28 -20.61
N GLY A 443 -14.09 33.60 -20.62
CA GLY A 443 -13.73 34.38 -21.81
C GLY A 443 -14.71 34.21 -22.96
N ASN A 444 -16.01 33.97 -22.71
CA ASN A 444 -16.97 33.55 -23.74
C ASN A 444 -16.51 32.27 -24.48
N GLY A 445 -15.93 31.34 -23.74
CA GLY A 445 -15.34 30.09 -24.28
C GLY A 445 -14.04 30.27 -25.08
N GLN A 446 -13.46 31.47 -25.12
CA GLN A 446 -12.22 31.74 -25.86
C GLN A 446 -10.95 31.48 -25.04
N ALA A 447 -11.07 31.43 -23.70
CA ALA A 447 -9.93 31.19 -22.85
C ALA A 447 -9.40 29.75 -23.04
N PRO A 448 -8.07 29.55 -23.05
CA PRO A 448 -7.51 28.21 -23.14
C PRO A 448 -7.91 27.39 -21.91
N ARG A 449 -8.22 26.10 -22.13
CA ARG A 449 -8.72 25.23 -21.06
C ARG A 449 -7.76 25.16 -19.86
N GLY A 450 -6.45 25.18 -20.11
CA GLY A 450 -5.47 25.19 -19.02
C GLY A 450 -5.50 26.46 -18.16
N LEU A 451 -5.87 27.63 -18.73
CA LEU A 451 -6.09 28.84 -17.94
C LEU A 451 -7.34 28.73 -17.06
N ILE A 452 -8.42 28.16 -17.61
CA ILE A 452 -9.69 27.93 -16.89
C ILE A 452 -9.48 27.01 -15.69
N ASP A 453 -8.82 25.87 -15.89
CA ASP A 453 -8.53 24.92 -14.82
C ASP A 453 -7.42 25.47 -13.89
N GLY A 454 -6.46 26.22 -14.44
CA GLY A 454 -5.37 26.85 -13.69
C GLY A 454 -5.82 27.97 -12.75
N ILE A 455 -6.86 28.73 -13.07
CA ILE A 455 -7.45 29.73 -12.15
C ILE A 455 -8.10 29.04 -10.95
N ALA A 456 -8.86 27.98 -11.20
CA ALA A 456 -9.46 27.16 -10.16
C ALA A 456 -8.39 26.54 -9.23
N ASP A 457 -7.31 26.02 -9.81
CA ASP A 457 -6.20 25.44 -9.05
C ASP A 457 -5.26 26.48 -8.42
N PHE A 458 -5.20 27.71 -8.94
CA PHE A 458 -4.55 28.82 -8.24
C PHE A 458 -5.26 29.10 -6.91
N VAL A 459 -6.59 29.10 -6.87
CA VAL A 459 -7.34 29.29 -5.62
C VAL A 459 -7.11 28.14 -4.65
N ARG A 460 -7.12 26.89 -5.14
CA ARG A 460 -6.76 25.70 -4.36
C ARG A 460 -5.36 25.82 -3.75
N LEU A 461 -4.39 26.30 -4.54
CA LEU A 461 -3.03 26.58 -4.11
C LEU A 461 -2.99 27.64 -3.01
N LYS A 462 -3.66 28.79 -3.18
CA LYS A 462 -3.71 29.86 -2.16
C LYS A 462 -4.42 29.43 -0.88
N ALA A 463 -5.37 28.51 -0.98
CA ALA A 463 -6.07 27.95 0.16
C ALA A 463 -5.25 26.89 0.93
N GLY A 464 -4.05 26.52 0.46
CA GLY A 464 -3.16 25.57 1.13
C GLY A 464 -3.47 24.09 0.85
N TYR A 465 -4.27 23.80 -0.19
CA TYR A 465 -4.69 22.44 -0.56
C TYR A 465 -3.95 21.89 -1.78
N VAL A 466 -2.65 22.20 -1.90
CA VAL A 466 -1.77 21.66 -2.95
C VAL A 466 -1.55 20.16 -2.70
N PRO A 467 -1.83 19.29 -3.69
CA PRO A 467 -1.49 17.87 -3.62
C PRO A 467 0.01 17.61 -3.75
N ASP A 468 0.49 16.58 -3.04
CA ASP A 468 1.91 16.21 -3.04
C ASP A 468 2.41 15.70 -4.41
N TYR A 469 1.49 15.28 -5.29
CA TYR A 469 1.81 14.81 -6.64
C TYR A 469 1.84 15.91 -7.71
N TRP A 470 1.52 17.16 -7.36
CA TRP A 470 1.65 18.27 -8.31
C TRP A 470 3.09 18.44 -8.74
N ARG A 471 3.29 18.77 -10.03
CA ARG A 471 4.62 19.10 -10.53
C ARG A 471 5.12 20.36 -9.84
N GLN A 472 6.43 20.41 -9.62
CA GLN A 472 7.08 21.51 -8.91
C GLN A 472 7.06 22.80 -9.74
N PRO A 473 7.08 23.99 -9.09
CA PRO A 473 7.25 25.26 -9.80
C PRO A 473 8.43 25.23 -10.78
N GLY A 474 8.26 25.88 -11.94
CA GLY A 474 9.22 25.83 -13.05
C GLY A 474 9.12 24.59 -13.94
N SER A 475 8.28 23.60 -13.61
CA SER A 475 8.02 22.46 -14.51
C SER A 475 7.18 22.86 -15.74
N GLY A 476 7.10 21.96 -16.71
CA GLY A 476 6.27 22.12 -17.90
C GLY A 476 6.91 22.87 -19.06
N ASN A 477 6.31 22.75 -20.24
CA ASN A 477 6.80 23.33 -21.50
C ASN A 477 6.00 24.57 -21.91
N LYS A 478 4.71 24.65 -21.57
CA LYS A 478 3.83 25.78 -21.88
C LYS A 478 3.03 26.21 -20.64
N TRP A 479 2.77 27.51 -20.51
CA TRP A 479 2.16 28.10 -19.32
C TRP A 479 0.71 27.63 -19.05
N ASP A 480 -0.03 27.25 -20.09
CA ASP A 480 -1.42 26.76 -20.06
C ASP A 480 -1.54 25.25 -20.36
N GLU A 481 -0.45 24.48 -20.25
CA GLU A 481 -0.48 23.06 -20.66
C GLU A 481 -1.30 22.16 -19.73
N SER A 482 -1.51 22.59 -18.48
CA SER A 482 -2.17 21.79 -17.44
C SER A 482 -2.42 22.61 -16.19
N TYR A 483 -3.46 22.25 -15.45
CA TYR A 483 -3.94 22.94 -14.26
C TYR A 483 -2.87 23.27 -13.21
N ASP A 484 -1.97 22.33 -12.87
CA ASP A 484 -0.95 22.49 -11.83
C ASP A 484 0.15 23.46 -12.27
N ILE A 485 0.65 23.28 -13.50
CA ILE A 485 1.65 24.19 -14.10
C ILE A 485 1.11 25.61 -14.21
N THR A 486 -0.12 25.76 -14.67
CA THR A 486 -0.76 27.06 -14.83
C THR A 486 -1.03 27.73 -13.49
N ALA A 487 -1.46 26.98 -12.46
CA ALA A 487 -1.66 27.52 -11.12
C ALA A 487 -0.37 28.10 -10.53
N TRP A 488 0.77 27.41 -10.67
CA TRP A 488 2.07 27.93 -10.22
C TRP A 488 2.51 29.17 -10.99
N PHE A 489 2.29 29.20 -12.30
CA PHE A 489 2.59 30.38 -13.12
C PHE A 489 1.72 31.58 -12.73
N LEU A 490 0.43 31.37 -12.49
CA LEU A 490 -0.49 32.40 -12.04
C LEU A 490 -0.12 32.91 -10.63
N ASP A 491 0.39 32.06 -9.74
CA ASP A 491 0.92 32.51 -8.44
C ASP A 491 2.19 33.37 -8.59
N TYR A 492 3.07 33.03 -9.53
CA TYR A 492 4.19 33.90 -9.90
C TYR A 492 3.72 35.27 -10.41
N CYS A 493 2.78 35.31 -11.35
CA CYS A 493 2.20 36.56 -11.86
C CYS A 493 1.51 37.37 -10.76
N ASN A 494 0.80 36.72 -9.85
CA ASN A 494 0.19 37.35 -8.68
C ASN A 494 1.22 37.85 -7.66
N GLY A 495 2.41 37.25 -7.62
CA GLY A 495 3.56 37.75 -6.86
C GLY A 495 4.18 39.01 -7.46
N LEU A 496 4.10 39.19 -8.78
CA LEU A 496 4.53 40.44 -9.45
C LEU A 496 3.53 41.58 -9.25
N ARG A 497 2.23 41.26 -9.26
CA ARG A 497 1.15 42.19 -8.97
C ARG A 497 0.08 41.53 -8.13
N ASN A 498 -0.03 41.96 -6.87
CA ASN A 498 -1.06 41.45 -5.98
C ASN A 498 -2.46 41.67 -6.57
N GLY A 499 -3.28 40.63 -6.63
CA GLY A 499 -4.62 40.65 -7.22
C GLY A 499 -4.64 40.43 -8.73
N PHE A 500 -3.51 40.10 -9.37
CA PHE A 500 -3.43 39.82 -10.80
C PHE A 500 -4.51 38.85 -11.28
N VAL A 501 -4.69 37.70 -10.61
CA VAL A 501 -5.64 36.67 -11.04
C VAL A 501 -7.09 37.16 -10.95
N ALA A 502 -7.41 37.99 -9.96
CA ALA A 502 -8.74 38.57 -9.82
C ALA A 502 -9.03 39.58 -10.94
N GLU A 503 -8.07 40.43 -11.30
CA GLU A 503 -8.21 41.38 -12.41
C GLU A 503 -8.22 40.66 -13.77
N LEU A 504 -7.44 39.59 -13.94
CA LEU A 504 -7.49 38.74 -15.13
C LEU A 504 -8.88 38.12 -15.29
N ASN A 505 -9.42 37.51 -14.24
CA ASN A 505 -10.79 36.97 -14.24
C ASN A 505 -11.82 38.03 -14.63
N LYS A 506 -11.72 39.23 -14.06
CA LYS A 506 -12.63 40.36 -14.37
C LYS A 506 -12.55 40.76 -15.85
N LYS A 507 -11.35 40.78 -16.45
CA LYS A 507 -11.16 41.07 -17.88
C LYS A 507 -11.76 39.99 -18.78
N MET A 508 -11.76 38.74 -18.34
CA MET A 508 -12.35 37.63 -19.10
C MET A 508 -13.88 37.66 -19.21
N ARG A 509 -14.56 38.63 -18.58
CA ARG A 509 -16.03 38.74 -18.59
C ARG A 509 -16.64 38.83 -19.99
N THR A 510 -15.94 39.41 -20.97
CA THR A 510 -16.48 39.68 -22.31
C THR A 510 -15.72 39.00 -23.44
N GLY A 511 -14.71 38.18 -23.13
CA GLY A 511 -13.80 37.58 -24.11
C GLY A 511 -12.44 37.28 -23.49
N TYR A 512 -11.58 36.56 -24.22
CA TYR A 512 -10.21 36.28 -23.79
C TYR A 512 -9.18 36.81 -24.80
N SER A 513 -8.08 37.36 -24.28
CA SER A 513 -6.89 37.72 -25.06
C SER A 513 -5.63 37.56 -24.22
N ASP A 514 -4.58 36.96 -24.79
CA ASP A 514 -3.24 36.92 -24.16
C ASP A 514 -2.69 38.33 -23.87
N ASN A 515 -3.20 39.37 -24.56
CA ASN A 515 -2.84 40.76 -24.30
C ASN A 515 -3.22 41.24 -22.89
N PHE A 516 -4.16 40.56 -22.21
CA PHE A 516 -4.52 40.89 -20.82
C PHE A 516 -3.33 40.75 -19.87
N PHE A 517 -2.38 39.85 -20.14
CA PHE A 517 -1.14 39.77 -19.37
C PHE A 517 -0.30 41.04 -19.53
N PHE A 518 -0.19 41.56 -20.76
CA PHE A 518 0.53 42.80 -21.04
C PHE A 518 -0.16 44.01 -20.41
N GLU A 519 -1.48 44.11 -20.52
CA GLU A 519 -2.25 45.18 -19.88
C GLU A 519 -2.14 45.20 -18.36
N LEU A 520 -1.91 44.03 -17.74
CA LEU A 520 -1.85 43.90 -16.28
C LEU A 520 -0.43 43.93 -15.71
N LEU A 521 0.59 43.51 -16.47
CA LEU A 521 1.96 43.33 -16.00
C LEU A 521 3.02 44.00 -16.90
N GLU A 522 2.60 44.70 -17.96
CA GLU A 522 3.47 45.37 -18.94
C GLU A 522 4.44 44.42 -19.66
N LYS A 523 4.11 43.12 -19.67
CA LYS A 523 4.89 42.05 -20.31
C LYS A 523 3.96 41.05 -20.98
N THR A 524 4.36 40.51 -22.13
CA THR A 524 3.58 39.47 -22.79
C THR A 524 3.58 38.18 -21.97
N VAL A 525 2.58 37.32 -22.16
CA VAL A 525 2.52 36.03 -21.45
C VAL A 525 3.76 35.17 -21.69
N ASP A 526 4.35 35.23 -22.89
CA ASP A 526 5.58 34.51 -23.23
C ASP A 526 6.82 35.07 -22.53
N GLN A 527 6.91 36.39 -22.36
CA GLN A 527 7.98 37.03 -21.58
C GLN A 527 7.87 36.62 -20.10
N LEU A 528 6.66 36.70 -19.53
CA LEU A 528 6.40 36.29 -18.15
C LEU A 528 6.70 34.79 -17.94
N TRP A 529 6.31 33.94 -18.89
CA TRP A 529 6.62 32.51 -18.84
C TRP A 529 8.12 32.25 -18.87
N SER A 530 8.86 32.96 -19.73
CA SER A 530 10.32 32.85 -19.81
C SER A 530 11.00 33.28 -18.51
N GLU A 531 10.54 34.37 -17.90
CA GLU A 531 11.04 34.85 -16.60
C GLU A 531 10.69 33.90 -15.45
N TYR A 532 9.47 33.36 -15.44
CA TYR A 532 9.06 32.31 -14.51
C TYR A 532 9.98 31.09 -14.63
N LYS A 533 10.23 30.60 -15.85
CA LYS A 533 11.14 29.48 -16.09
C LYS A 533 12.55 29.80 -15.59
N ALA A 534 13.07 30.99 -15.88
CA ALA A 534 14.40 31.42 -15.41
C ALA A 534 14.49 31.45 -13.88
N LYS A 535 13.43 31.91 -13.18
CA LYS A 535 13.38 31.96 -11.71
C LYS A 535 13.53 30.58 -11.05
N TYR A 536 13.02 29.53 -11.67
CA TYR A 536 12.96 28.19 -11.05
C TYR A 536 13.95 27.18 -11.66
N ASN A 537 14.79 27.58 -12.62
CA ASN A 537 15.77 26.69 -13.28
C ASN A 537 17.17 26.75 -12.63
N THR A 538 17.25 26.74 -11.29
CA THR A 538 18.51 26.73 -10.52
C THR A 538 18.86 25.37 -9.94
#